data_AF-A0A7Y6EV68-F1
#
_entry.id   AF-A0A7Y6EV68-F1
#
_cell.length_a   1.000
_cell.length_b   1.000
_cell.length_c   1.000
_cell.angle_alpha   90.00
_cell.angle_beta   90.00
_cell.angle_gamma   90.00
#
_symmetry.space_group_name_H-M   'P 1'
#
loop_
_entity.id
_entity.type
_entity.pdbx_description
1 polymer ?
#
loop_
_entity_poly.entity_id
_entity_poly.type
_entity_poly.pdbx_seq_one_letter_code
_entity_poly.pdbx_strand_id
1 'polypeptide(L)' 'MVHNPETIQECIEKARQRLYQIANTHAELWHPEVIRQSMVLDELINEYNKAIRIHGKTTRDESPGIR' A
#
# COMPACT_ATOMS: atom_id res chain seq x y z
N MET A 1 -12.67 -2.28 11.02
CA MET A 1 -12.06 -3.44 10.33
C MET A 1 -10.56 -3.31 10.53
N VAL A 2 -9.93 -4.27 11.20
CA VAL A 2 -8.49 -4.24 11.45
C VAL A 2 -7.84 -4.58 10.12
N HIS A 3 -7.15 -3.62 9.50
CA HIS A 3 -6.52 -3.85 8.20
C HIS A 3 -5.26 -4.70 8.44
N ASN A 4 -5.41 -6.02 8.34
CA ASN A 4 -4.27 -6.93 8.40
C ASN A 4 -3.31 -6.59 7.25
N PRO A 5 -2.00 -6.43 7.52
CA PRO A 5 -1.03 -6.07 6.51
C PRO A 5 -1.00 -7.10 5.36
N GLU A 6 -1.20 -8.39 5.67
CA GLU A 6 -1.30 -9.47 4.67
C GLU A 6 -2.44 -9.23 3.66
N THR A 7 -3.60 -8.77 4.13
CA THR A 7 -4.77 -8.52 3.29
C THR A 7 -4.54 -7.31 2.38
N ILE A 8 -3.89 -6.26 2.90
CA ILE A 8 -3.53 -5.10 2.08
C ILE A 8 -2.45 -5.49 1.05
N GLN A 9 -1.51 -6.35 1.42
CA GLN A 9 -0.48 -6.86 0.51
C GLN A 9 -1.09 -7.62 -0.69
N GLU A 10 -2.10 -8.46 -0.45
CA GLU A 10 -2.84 -9.11 -1.55
C GLU A 10 -3.55 -8.10 -2.46
N CYS A 11 -4.13 -7.03 -1.89
CA CYS A 11 -4.74 -5.96 -2.66
C CYS A 11 -3.70 -5.20 -3.51
N ILE A 12 -2.52 -4.92 -2.95
CA ILE A 12 -1.40 -4.31 -3.67
C ILE A 12 -1.01 -5.18 -4.87
N GLU A 13 -0.83 -6.49 -4.67
CA GLU A 13 -0.41 -7.38 -5.76
C GLU A 13 -1.46 -7.47 -6.88
N LYS A 14 -2.76 -7.50 -6.52
CA LYS A 14 -3.85 -7.44 -7.50
C LYS A 14 -3.86 -6.11 -8.26
N ALA A 15 -3.63 -5.00 -7.58
CA ALA A 15 -3.54 -3.68 -8.22
C ALA A 15 -2.32 -3.55 -9.13
N ARG A 16 -1.17 -4.15 -8.75
CA ARG A 16 0.04 -4.22 -9.60
C ARG A 16 -0.20 -5.01 -10.87
N GLN A 17 -0.82 -6.19 -10.77
CA GLN A 17 -1.15 -6.99 -11.94
C GLN A 17 -2.09 -6.26 -12.90
N ARG A 18 -3.11 -5.56 -12.38
CA ARG A 18 -4.00 -4.73 -13.21
C ARG A 18 -3.25 -3.59 -13.88
N LEU A 19 -2.40 -2.89 -13.14
CA LEU A 19 -1.57 -1.82 -13.71
C LEU A 19 -0.68 -2.34 -14.85
N TYR A 20 -0.07 -3.50 -14.66
CA TYR A 20 0.75 -4.14 -15.68
C TYR A 20 -0.06 -4.55 -16.92
N GLN A 21 -1.27 -5.11 -16.74
CA GLN A 21 -2.15 -5.44 -17.86
C GLN A 21 -2.59 -4.21 -18.65
N ILE A 22 -2.97 -3.14 -17.95
CA ILE A 22 -3.39 -1.87 -18.57
C ILE A 22 -2.17 -1.26 -19.28
N ALA A 23 -1.01 -1.17 -18.63
CA ALA A 23 0.22 -0.66 -19.24
C ALA A 23 0.76 -1.54 -20.39
N ASN A 24 0.44 -2.83 -20.43
CA ASN A 24 0.80 -3.71 -21.54
C ASN A 24 -0.20 -3.60 -22.71
N THR A 25 -1.46 -3.27 -22.41
CA THR A 25 -2.52 -3.05 -23.40
C THR A 25 -2.39 -1.67 -24.04
N HIS A 26 -1.97 -0.69 -23.26
CA HIS A 26 -1.73 0.68 -23.66
C HIS A 26 -0.25 0.85 -23.97
N ALA A 27 0.12 1.09 -25.24
CA ALA A 27 1.52 1.29 -25.64
C ALA A 27 2.21 2.46 -24.91
N GLU A 28 1.43 3.36 -24.29
CA GLU A 28 1.91 4.53 -23.57
C GLU A 28 1.56 4.47 -22.07
N LEU A 29 2.58 4.62 -21.24
CA LEU A 29 2.48 4.71 -19.78
C LEU A 29 1.68 5.95 -19.29
N TRP A 30 1.46 6.93 -20.17
CA TRP A 30 0.75 8.18 -19.88
C TRP A 30 -0.76 8.10 -20.07
N HIS A 31 -1.28 6.91 -20.40
CA HIS A 31 -2.73 6.75 -20.51
C HIS A 31 -3.40 7.10 -19.18
N PRO A 32 -4.50 7.87 -19.20
CA PRO A 32 -5.19 8.29 -17.99
C PRO A 32 -5.64 7.10 -17.14
N GLU A 33 -5.92 5.94 -17.75
CA GLU A 33 -6.25 4.71 -17.03
C GLU A 33 -5.06 4.11 -16.27
N VAL A 34 -3.85 4.14 -16.85
CA VAL A 34 -2.61 3.73 -16.18
C VAL A 34 -2.34 4.64 -14.98
N ILE A 35 -2.51 5.96 -15.15
CA ILE A 35 -2.31 6.95 -14.10
C ILE A 35 -3.32 6.75 -12.96
N ARG A 36 -4.61 6.56 -13.27
CA ARG A 36 -5.64 6.28 -12.26
C ARG A 36 -5.37 4.99 -11.51
N GLN A 37 -4.98 3.94 -12.21
CA GLN A 37 -4.66 2.66 -11.58
C GLN A 37 -3.39 2.77 -10.71
N SER A 38 -2.42 3.61 -11.10
CA SER A 38 -1.24 3.89 -10.28
C SER A 38 -1.60 4.61 -8.99
N MET A 39 -2.52 5.57 -9.03
CA MET A 39 -3.01 6.26 -7.82
C MET A 39 -3.65 5.28 -6.82
N VAL A 40 -4.44 4.33 -7.31
CA VAL A 40 -5.04 3.28 -6.46
C VAL A 40 -3.95 2.40 -5.84
N LEU A 41 -2.92 2.05 -6.61
CA LEU A 41 -1.79 1.28 -6.11
C LEU A 41 -1.00 2.04 -5.02
N ASP A 42 -0.73 3.33 -5.24
CA ASP A 42 -0.08 4.21 -4.26
C ASP A 42 -0.89 4.32 -2.95
N GLU A 43 -2.21 4.43 -3.05
CA GLU A 43 -3.08 4.50 -1.87
C GLU A 43 -3.01 3.21 -1.05
N LEU A 44 -3.06 2.04 -1.69
CA LEU A 44 -2.92 0.73 -1.05
C LEU A 44 -1.54 0.55 -0.40
N ILE A 45 -0.47 0.99 -1.08
CA ILE A 45 0.89 0.97 -0.54
C ILE A 45 0.98 1.87 0.70
N ASN A 46 0.39 3.06 0.65
CA ASN A 46 0.37 3.98 1.78
C ASN A 46 -0.42 3.40 2.95
N GLU A 47 -1.53 2.70 2.68
CA GLU A 47 -2.34 2.01 3.68
C GLU A 47 -1.58 0.85 4.33
N TYR A 48 -0.85 0.06 3.55
CA TYR A 48 0.04 -0.99 4.04
C TYR A 48 1.16 -0.44 4.91
N ASN A 49 1.80 0.63 4.46
CA ASN A 49 2.83 1.32 5.24
C ASN A 49 2.27 1.87 6.56
N LYS A 50 1.05 2.41 6.56
CA LYS A 50 0.37 2.85 7.80
C LYS A 50 0.07 1.66 8.71
N ALA A 51 -0.46 0.57 8.16
CA ALA A 51 -0.76 -0.64 8.93
C ALA A 51 0.49 -1.20 9.60
N ILE A 52 1.61 -1.32 8.87
CA ILE A 52 2.90 -1.76 9.42
C ILE A 52 3.46 -0.76 10.44
N ARG A 53 3.40 0.54 10.17
CA ARG A 53 3.89 1.57 11.10
C ARG A 53 3.10 1.60 12.41
N ILE A 54 1.79 1.33 12.36
CA ILE A 54 0.95 1.24 13.54
C ILE A 54 1.25 -0.07 14.28
N HIS A 55 1.44 -1.19 13.58
CA HIS A 55 1.80 -2.47 14.19
C HIS A 55 3.21 -2.46 14.82
N GLY A 56 4.13 -1.67 14.27
CA GLY A 56 5.48 -1.45 14.82
C GLY A 56 5.54 -0.47 16.02
N LYS A 57 4.42 0.16 16.42
CA LYS A 57 4.37 1.06 17.59
C LYS A 57 4.06 0.37 18.92
N THR A 58 3.79 -0.95 18.94
CA THR A 58 3.57 -1.69 20.19
C THR A 58 4.87 -2.05 20.92
N THR A 59 6.06 -1.77 20.36
CA THR A 59 7.35 -1.97 21.04
C THR A 59 8.27 -0.76 20.92
N ARG A 60 7.73 0.44 21.16
CA ARG A 60 8.53 1.50 21.80
C ARG A 60 7.93 1.70 23.18
N ASP A 61 8.30 0.74 24.02
CA ASP A 61 8.45 0.87 25.46
C ASP A 61 8.41 2.35 25.86
N GLU A 62 7.27 2.78 26.38
CA GLU A 62 7.29 3.80 27.41
C GLU A 62 8.29 3.29 28.44
N SER A 63 9.52 3.77 28.41
CA SER A 63 10.37 3.72 29.60
C SER A 63 9.85 4.82 30.52
N PRO A 64 9.14 4.51 31.62
CA PRO A 64 8.77 5.48 32.62
C PRO A 64 9.88 5.45 33.68
N GLY A 65 10.78 6.42 33.65
CA GLY A 65 11.80 6.58 34.69
C GLY A 65 13.10 7.15 34.12
N ILE A 66 13.75 8.11 34.76
CA ILE A 66 13.77 8.43 36.18
C ILE A 66 13.85 9.96 36.34
N ARG A 67 13.11 10.41 37.35
CA ARG A 67 13.13 11.67 38.09
C ARG A 67 14.47 12.39 38.18
#